data_AF-A0AAV6P6F1-F1
#
_entry.id   AF-A0AAV6P6F1-F1
#
_cell.length_a   1.000
_cell.length_b   1.000
_cell.length_c   1.000
_cell.angle_alpha   90.00
_cell.angle_beta   90.00
_cell.angle_gamma   90.00
#
_symmetry.space_group_name_H-M   'P 1'
#
loop_
_entity.id
_entity.type
_entity.pdbx_description
1 polymer ?
#
loop_
_entity_poly.entity_id
_entity_poly.type
_entity_poly.pdbx_seq_one_letter_code
_entity_poly.pdbx_strand_id
1 'polypeptide(L)'
;MGLSPSWYYFEGNYDLVRFVKLVQQAGLYVHLRIGPYICAEWNFGFTQFGGAVPHRPAEDMAFAVASSGTIRLRANYLTLDAGLLRQPKWGHLKDLHRAIKLCEPALVSGDPIVTRLGNYQEAHVFKSKSGACAAFLSNYNPRSYATVAFGSMHYNIPPWSISILPDCKNTVYNTARVGAQTARMKMSPVPMHGSLSWKAYNEEPASYNDKAFTTVGLLEQINTTRDATDYLWYTTDVHIDSNEGFLWSGKYPVLTVLSAGHAMHVFVNGQLAGTAYGSLDFPKLTFRQEVNLRAGNNKIALLSIAVGLPNVGPHFEMWNAGVLGPVNLNGLNEGRRDLSWQKWTYKIGLDGEAMSLHSLSGSSSVEWIQGSLIAQRQPLTWFKTTFNAPAGSSPLALDMSSMGKGQIWLNGQSIGRYWSAYKASGSCDYCNYTGTYNENKCLSNCGEASQRWYHVPRSWLNPTGNLLVVFEEWGGDPNGISLVRRDVDTVCVSINEWQPTLMNWQMQASGKVNKPLRPKAHLSCGPGQKISSVKFASFGTPQGECGSFREGSCHAHRSYDAFQRTCVGQNFCAVTVAPEMFGGDPCPNVMKKLSVEVVCS
;
A
#
# COMPACT_ATOMS: atom_id res chain seq x y z
N MET A 1 2.14 -5.80 26.54
CA MET A 1 1.12 -6.27 27.52
C MET A 1 1.24 -7.77 27.66
N GLY A 2 1.35 -8.28 28.89
CA GLY A 2 1.12 -9.69 29.19
C GLY A 2 -0.31 -9.82 29.71
N LEU A 3 -1.16 -10.57 29.00
CA LEU A 3 -2.54 -10.79 29.41
C LEU A 3 -2.75 -12.28 29.59
N SER A 4 -3.11 -12.70 30.80
CA SER A 4 -3.65 -14.02 31.09
C SER A 4 -5.12 -13.88 31.48
N PRO A 5 -5.96 -14.93 31.35
CA PRO A 5 -7.41 -14.84 31.54
C PRO A 5 -7.90 -14.45 32.94
N SER A 6 -7.01 -14.21 33.91
CA SER A 6 -7.41 -13.98 35.31
C SER A 6 -6.64 -12.87 36.03
N TRP A 7 -5.60 -12.30 35.41
CA TRP A 7 -4.75 -11.27 36.03
C TRP A 7 -4.30 -10.24 35.01
N TYR A 8 -4.58 -8.96 35.29
CA TYR A 8 -4.01 -7.84 34.54
C TYR A 8 -2.64 -7.49 35.14
N TYR A 9 -1.58 -7.63 34.35
CA TYR A 9 -0.23 -7.25 34.77
C TYR A 9 0.12 -5.86 34.24
N PHE A 10 0.14 -4.87 35.14
CA PHE A 10 0.42 -3.47 34.84
C PHE A 10 1.74 -2.96 35.45
N GLU A 11 2.68 -3.85 35.78
CA GLU A 11 3.95 -3.45 36.39
C GLU A 11 5.07 -3.26 35.34
N GLY A 12 6.06 -2.43 35.68
CA GLY A 12 7.22 -2.15 34.84
C GLY A 12 6.84 -1.58 33.47
N ASN A 13 7.31 -2.24 32.41
CA ASN A 13 7.04 -1.85 31.01
C ASN A 13 5.60 -2.11 30.56
N TYR A 14 4.73 -2.65 31.43
CA TYR A 14 3.34 -2.96 31.12
C TYR A 14 2.33 -2.03 31.79
N ASP A 15 2.79 -0.98 32.49
CA ASP A 15 1.95 0.05 33.09
C ASP A 15 1.30 0.94 32.02
N LEU A 16 0.07 0.59 31.65
CA LEU A 16 -0.72 1.29 30.65
C LEU A 16 -1.07 2.72 31.08
N VAL A 17 -1.31 2.95 32.37
CA VAL A 17 -1.68 4.27 32.88
C VAL A 17 -0.50 5.21 32.77
N ARG A 18 0.70 4.75 33.15
CA ARG A 18 1.94 5.51 32.99
C ARG A 18 2.23 5.79 31.52
N PHE A 19 2.06 4.82 30.62
CA PHE A 19 2.26 5.02 29.18
C PHE A 19 1.32 6.09 28.59
N VAL A 20 0.03 6.04 28.90
CA VAL A 20 -0.95 7.05 28.42
C VAL A 20 -0.61 8.44 28.94
N LYS A 21 -0.18 8.55 30.21
CA LYS A 21 0.27 9.83 30.78
C LYS A 21 1.53 10.37 30.12
N LEU A 22 2.50 9.51 29.79
CA LEU A 22 3.72 9.91 29.06
C LEU A 22 3.41 10.41 27.65
N VAL A 23 2.50 9.73 26.95
CA VAL A 23 2.02 10.15 25.62
C VAL A 23 1.36 11.53 25.69
N GLN A 24 0.52 11.76 26.70
CA GLN A 24 -0.10 13.07 26.93
C GLN A 24 0.95 14.15 27.25
N GLN A 25 1.95 13.85 28.08
CA GLN A 25 3.06 14.78 28.39
C GLN A 25 3.89 15.14 27.16
N ALA A 26 4.01 14.21 26.21
CA ALA A 26 4.67 14.43 24.92
C ALA A 26 3.79 15.16 23.89
N GLY A 27 2.54 15.54 24.24
CA GLY A 27 1.60 16.19 23.32
C GLY A 27 1.04 15.26 22.23
N LEU A 28 1.16 13.95 22.42
CA LEU A 28 0.74 12.92 21.47
C LEU A 28 -0.65 12.35 21.87
N TYR A 29 -1.34 11.71 20.94
CA TYR A 29 -2.64 11.05 21.17
C TYR A 29 -2.49 9.52 21.26
N VAL A 30 -3.14 8.90 22.26
CA VAL A 30 -3.30 7.43 22.33
C VAL A 30 -4.65 7.01 21.79
N HIS A 31 -4.66 5.97 20.97
CA HIS A 31 -5.85 5.23 20.58
C HIS A 31 -5.77 3.80 21.12
N LEU A 32 -6.53 3.53 22.19
CA LEU A 32 -6.55 2.26 22.93
C LEU A 32 -7.79 1.45 22.54
N ARG A 33 -7.63 0.18 22.16
CA ARG A 33 -8.74 -0.73 21.83
C ARG A 33 -8.63 -2.03 22.61
N ILE A 34 -9.75 -2.49 23.17
CA ILE A 34 -9.83 -3.65 24.07
C ILE A 34 -10.72 -4.73 23.41
N GLY A 35 -10.16 -5.92 23.13
CA GLY A 35 -10.90 -7.08 22.58
C GLY A 35 -10.06 -7.96 21.63
N PRO A 36 -10.57 -9.15 21.22
CA PRO A 36 -9.88 -10.01 20.25
C PRO A 36 -9.69 -9.27 18.91
N TYR A 37 -8.46 -9.30 18.40
CA TYR A 37 -8.01 -8.39 17.36
C TYR A 37 -7.14 -9.09 16.31
N ILE A 38 -7.37 -8.82 15.03
CA ILE A 38 -6.57 -9.33 13.89
C ILE A 38 -6.29 -8.20 12.89
N CYS A 39 -5.03 -8.11 12.44
CA CYS A 39 -4.56 -7.16 11.43
C CYS A 39 -3.97 -7.81 10.19
N ALA A 40 -4.06 -7.08 9.08
CA ALA A 40 -3.53 -7.43 7.78
C ALA A 40 -2.20 -6.78 7.31
N GLU A 41 -1.62 -5.88 8.09
CA GLU A 41 -0.48 -5.05 7.69
C GLU A 41 0.74 -5.25 8.57
N TRP A 42 1.91 -5.28 7.92
CA TRP A 42 3.21 -5.42 8.57
C TRP A 42 3.90 -4.08 8.82
N ASN A 43 3.54 -3.04 8.08
CA ASN A 43 4.22 -1.73 8.09
C ASN A 43 3.35 -0.61 8.66
N PHE A 44 2.46 -0.89 9.62
CA PHE A 44 1.51 0.10 10.16
C PHE A 44 0.62 0.78 9.09
N GLY A 45 0.38 0.11 7.97
CA GLY A 45 -0.38 0.65 6.84
C GLY A 45 0.42 1.45 5.82
N PHE A 46 1.75 1.59 5.99
CA PHE A 46 2.62 2.32 5.07
C PHE A 46 3.32 1.37 4.08
N THR A 47 3.18 1.63 2.79
CA THR A 47 4.09 1.07 1.78
C THR A 47 5.43 1.80 1.87
N GLN A 48 6.55 1.10 1.74
CA GLN A 48 7.85 1.73 1.57
C GLN A 48 7.76 2.72 0.39
N PHE A 49 8.16 3.97 0.61
CA PHE A 49 8.19 4.95 -0.47
C PHE A 49 9.17 4.46 -1.55
N GLY A 50 8.68 4.25 -2.78
CA GLY A 50 9.47 3.70 -3.90
C GLY A 50 9.58 2.17 -3.96
N GLY A 51 9.10 1.44 -2.95
CA GLY A 51 9.16 -0.03 -2.90
C GLY A 51 8.01 -0.72 -3.65
N ALA A 52 8.22 -1.97 -4.08
CA ALA A 52 7.13 -2.82 -4.53
C ALA A 52 6.10 -3.04 -3.41
N VAL A 53 4.84 -3.24 -3.76
CA VAL A 53 3.77 -3.33 -2.75
C VAL A 53 3.72 -4.75 -2.18
N PRO A 54 4.03 -4.97 -0.89
CA PRO A 54 3.94 -6.28 -0.29
C PRO A 54 2.47 -6.70 -0.17
N HIS A 55 2.18 -7.93 -0.57
CA HIS A 55 0.87 -8.53 -0.46
C HIS A 55 0.92 -9.79 0.38
N ARG A 56 0.39 -9.74 1.59
CA ARG A 56 0.21 -10.96 2.38
C ARG A 56 -1.07 -11.71 1.97
N PRO A 57 -0.99 -13.00 1.59
CA PRO A 57 -2.17 -13.83 1.32
C PRO A 57 -3.12 -13.90 2.51
N ALA A 58 -4.42 -14.04 2.26
CA ALA A 58 -5.43 -14.08 3.31
C ALA A 58 -5.28 -15.32 4.20
N GLU A 59 -4.86 -16.43 3.59
CA GLU A 59 -4.69 -17.74 4.21
C GLU A 59 -3.50 -17.76 5.17
N ASP A 60 -2.35 -17.22 4.76
CA ASP A 60 -1.17 -17.12 5.62
C ASP A 60 -1.45 -16.23 6.86
N MET A 61 -2.22 -15.16 6.66
CA MET A 61 -2.63 -14.29 7.75
C MET A 61 -3.58 -15.00 8.72
N ALA A 62 -4.57 -15.71 8.20
CA ALA A 62 -5.47 -16.51 9.01
C ALA A 62 -4.70 -17.60 9.78
N PHE A 63 -3.72 -18.25 9.12
CA PHE A 63 -2.82 -19.22 9.72
C PHE A 63 -2.00 -18.60 10.86
N ALA A 64 -1.32 -17.49 10.61
CA ALA A 64 -0.48 -16.84 11.61
C ALA A 64 -1.27 -16.42 12.85
N VAL A 65 -2.49 -15.91 12.67
CA VAL A 65 -3.38 -15.62 13.81
C VAL A 65 -3.72 -16.89 14.57
N ALA A 66 -4.25 -17.90 13.88
CA ALA A 66 -4.73 -19.13 14.51
C ALA A 66 -3.59 -19.94 15.16
N SER A 67 -2.36 -19.83 14.64
CA SER A 67 -1.18 -20.57 15.12
C SER A 67 -0.72 -20.16 16.52
N SER A 68 -1.08 -18.96 16.97
CA SER A 68 -0.63 -18.44 18.26
C SER A 68 -1.26 -19.16 19.46
N GLY A 69 -2.37 -19.90 19.26
CA GLY A 69 -3.01 -20.72 20.30
C GLY A 69 -3.31 -19.98 21.61
N THR A 70 -3.27 -18.65 21.63
CA THR A 70 -3.43 -17.82 22.82
C THR A 70 -4.01 -16.47 22.42
N ILE A 71 -4.87 -15.89 23.27
CA ILE A 71 -5.37 -14.53 23.10
C ILE A 71 -4.21 -13.56 23.36
N ARG A 72 -3.47 -13.19 22.31
CA ARG A 72 -2.50 -12.09 22.38
C ARG A 72 -3.11 -10.83 21.78
N LEU A 73 -3.37 -9.83 22.62
CA LEU A 73 -3.67 -8.48 22.13
C LEU A 73 -2.45 -7.95 21.38
N ARG A 74 -2.56 -7.88 20.06
CA ARG A 74 -1.72 -7.04 19.22
C ARG A 74 -2.65 -5.98 18.61
N ALA A 75 -2.20 -4.73 18.52
CA ALA A 75 -2.87 -3.69 17.74
C ALA A 75 -2.71 -3.99 16.23
N ASN A 76 -3.14 -3.10 15.32
CA ASN A 76 -2.83 -2.98 13.86
C ASN A 76 -4.04 -3.04 12.86
N TYR A 77 -4.18 -2.10 11.93
CA TYR A 77 -5.44 -1.77 11.21
C TYR A 77 -5.91 -2.78 10.12
N LEU A 78 -7.18 -2.68 9.70
CA LEU A 78 -7.73 -3.35 8.50
C LEU A 78 -7.76 -2.32 7.37
N THR A 79 -6.89 -2.45 6.36
CA THR A 79 -6.89 -1.59 5.17
C THR A 79 -8.19 -1.69 4.39
N LEU A 80 -8.96 -0.61 4.43
CA LEU A 80 -9.83 -0.21 3.34
C LEU A 80 -8.96 0.50 2.30
N ASP A 81 -9.02 0.06 1.05
CA ASP A 81 -8.38 0.80 -0.04
C ASP A 81 -9.42 1.75 -0.62
N ALA A 82 -9.25 3.05 -0.38
CA ALA A 82 -10.23 4.09 -0.72
C ALA A 82 -11.66 3.81 -0.22
N GLY A 83 -11.78 3.16 0.96
CA GLY A 83 -13.08 2.82 1.56
C GLY A 83 -13.71 1.50 1.07
N LEU A 84 -13.09 0.77 0.14
CA LEU A 84 -13.60 -0.50 -0.38
C LEU A 84 -13.05 -1.71 0.38
N LEU A 85 -13.88 -2.76 0.46
CA LEU A 85 -13.49 -4.03 1.12
C LEU A 85 -12.43 -4.75 0.30
N ARG A 86 -11.24 -4.96 0.88
CA ARG A 86 -10.17 -5.75 0.26
C ARG A 86 -10.47 -7.24 0.35
N GLN A 87 -11.19 -7.74 -0.63
CA GLN A 87 -11.53 -9.16 -0.76
C GLN A 87 -10.42 -9.97 -1.44
N PRO A 88 -10.22 -11.27 -1.09
CA PRO A 88 -11.00 -12.06 -0.14
C PRO A 88 -10.57 -11.86 1.33
N LYS A 89 -9.49 -11.10 1.56
CA LYS A 89 -8.86 -10.96 2.88
C LYS A 89 -9.85 -10.52 3.95
N TRP A 90 -10.62 -9.46 3.71
CA TRP A 90 -11.62 -8.99 4.66
C TRP A 90 -12.66 -10.08 4.98
N GLY A 91 -13.21 -10.75 3.97
CA GLY A 91 -14.23 -11.78 4.16
C GLY A 91 -13.70 -12.99 4.90
N HIS A 92 -12.50 -13.46 4.54
CA HIS A 92 -11.85 -14.61 5.15
C HIS A 92 -11.52 -14.38 6.62
N LEU A 93 -11.00 -13.20 6.97
CA LEU A 93 -10.71 -12.83 8.36
C LEU A 93 -11.98 -12.57 9.18
N LYS A 94 -13.03 -12.02 8.56
CA LYS A 94 -14.34 -11.89 9.22
C LYS A 94 -14.88 -13.27 9.63
N ASP A 95 -14.75 -14.28 8.77
CA ASP A 95 -15.22 -15.63 9.09
C ASP A 95 -14.30 -16.33 10.10
N LEU A 96 -12.99 -16.07 10.07
CA LEU A 96 -12.06 -16.46 11.15
C LEU A 96 -12.49 -15.87 12.50
N HIS A 97 -12.77 -14.57 12.56
CA HIS A 97 -13.24 -13.91 13.78
C HIS A 97 -14.50 -14.56 14.33
N ARG A 98 -15.46 -14.87 13.46
CA ARG A 98 -16.69 -15.57 13.85
C ARG A 98 -16.38 -16.95 14.40
N ALA A 99 -15.45 -17.70 13.80
CA ALA A 99 -15.05 -19.02 14.29
C ALA A 99 -14.37 -18.94 15.66
N ILE A 100 -13.48 -17.98 15.86
CA ILE A 100 -12.84 -17.70 17.16
C ILE A 100 -13.88 -17.31 18.20
N LYS A 101 -14.87 -16.48 17.84
CA LYS A 101 -15.95 -16.09 18.75
C LYS A 101 -16.82 -17.25 19.19
N LEU A 102 -17.04 -18.26 18.34
CA LEU A 102 -17.69 -19.51 18.78
C LEU A 102 -16.85 -20.29 19.80
N CYS A 103 -15.52 -20.17 19.74
CA CYS A 103 -14.60 -20.82 20.68
C CYS A 103 -14.40 -20.03 21.98
N GLU A 104 -14.87 -18.78 22.06
CA GLU A 104 -14.60 -17.83 23.15
C GLU A 104 -14.84 -18.42 24.56
N PRO A 105 -15.97 -19.12 24.85
CA PRO A 105 -16.20 -19.68 26.18
C PRO A 105 -15.14 -20.70 26.63
N ALA A 106 -14.57 -21.46 25.69
CA ALA A 106 -13.49 -22.41 25.98
C ALA A 106 -12.13 -21.70 26.04
N LEU A 107 -11.86 -20.76 25.11
CA LEU A 107 -10.60 -20.03 25.02
C LEU A 107 -10.28 -19.18 26.26
N VAL A 108 -11.28 -18.59 26.90
CA VAL A 108 -11.08 -17.75 28.10
C VAL A 108 -11.00 -18.56 29.39
N SER A 109 -11.17 -19.89 29.31
CA SER A 109 -11.25 -20.76 30.50
C SER A 109 -9.90 -21.33 30.96
N GLY A 110 -8.84 -21.17 30.17
CA GLY A 110 -7.49 -21.62 30.51
C GLY A 110 -6.61 -21.82 29.27
N ASP A 111 -5.41 -22.34 29.51
CA ASP A 111 -4.44 -22.66 28.46
C ASP A 111 -4.81 -23.96 27.70
N PRO A 112 -4.38 -24.10 26.43
CA PRO A 112 -4.67 -25.30 25.66
C PRO A 112 -3.87 -26.50 26.16
N ILE A 113 -4.48 -27.68 26.09
CA ILE A 113 -3.78 -28.96 26.13
C ILE A 113 -3.31 -29.26 24.70
N VAL A 114 -1.99 -29.32 24.51
CA VAL A 114 -1.38 -29.61 23.21
C VAL A 114 -1.17 -31.12 23.08
N THR A 115 -1.73 -31.71 22.02
CA THR A 115 -1.59 -33.13 21.69
C THR A 115 -0.95 -33.27 20.32
N ARG A 116 0.11 -34.05 20.21
CA ARG A 116 0.73 -34.36 18.92
C ARG A 116 -0.13 -35.35 18.14
N LEU A 117 -0.53 -35.01 16.93
CA LEU A 117 -1.32 -35.87 16.03
C LEU A 117 -0.47 -36.53 14.95
N GLY A 118 0.72 -35.99 14.68
CA GLY A 118 1.65 -36.50 13.68
C GLY A 118 3.00 -35.77 13.71
N ASN A 119 3.79 -35.94 12.65
CA ASN A 119 5.11 -35.33 12.56
C ASN A 119 5.06 -33.81 12.49
N TYR A 120 4.04 -33.27 11.80
CA TYR A 120 3.82 -31.83 11.62
C TYR A 120 2.41 -31.40 12.04
N GLN A 121 1.70 -32.25 12.78
CA GLN A 121 0.29 -32.02 13.12
C GLN A 121 0.10 -32.04 14.64
N GLU A 122 -0.65 -31.06 15.12
CA GLU A 122 -0.98 -30.91 16.54
C GLU A 122 -2.47 -30.59 16.71
N ALA A 123 -3.01 -30.94 17.88
CA ALA A 123 -4.29 -30.46 18.37
C ALA A 123 -4.02 -29.56 19.59
N HIS A 124 -4.52 -28.33 19.54
CA HIS A 124 -4.56 -27.43 20.70
C HIS A 124 -6.00 -27.42 21.22
N VAL A 125 -6.22 -28.02 22.39
CA VAL A 125 -7.56 -28.29 22.91
C VAL A 125 -7.82 -27.47 24.18
N PHE A 126 -8.84 -26.63 24.13
CA PHE A 126 -9.33 -25.86 25.26
C PHE A 126 -10.56 -26.54 25.84
N LYS A 127 -10.57 -26.76 27.16
CA LYS A 127 -11.71 -27.33 27.87
C LYS A 127 -12.00 -26.50 29.11
N SER A 128 -13.23 -26.00 29.21
CA SER A 128 -13.70 -25.34 30.42
C SER A 128 -14.20 -26.35 31.44
N LYS A 129 -14.18 -25.99 32.72
CA LYS A 129 -14.83 -26.77 33.79
C LYS A 129 -16.36 -26.89 33.59
N SER A 130 -16.96 -25.94 32.85
CA SER A 130 -18.38 -25.95 32.50
C SER A 130 -18.73 -26.85 31.29
N GLY A 131 -17.74 -27.53 30.70
CA GLY A 131 -17.94 -28.48 29.60
C GLY A 131 -17.83 -27.89 28.19
N ALA A 132 -17.51 -26.59 28.04
CA ALA A 132 -17.21 -26.01 26.75
C ALA A 132 -15.88 -26.56 26.22
N CYS A 133 -15.81 -26.93 24.94
CA CYS A 133 -14.63 -27.53 24.33
C CYS A 133 -14.36 -26.88 22.98
N ALA A 134 -13.16 -26.35 22.75
CA ALA A 134 -12.72 -25.90 21.43
C ALA A 134 -11.39 -26.55 21.05
N ALA A 135 -11.22 -26.97 19.80
CA ALA A 135 -10.00 -27.57 19.29
C ALA A 135 -9.50 -26.86 18.03
N PHE A 136 -8.18 -26.70 17.94
CA PHE A 136 -7.48 -26.19 16.78
C PHE A 136 -6.56 -27.30 16.27
N LEU A 137 -6.89 -27.86 15.10
CA LEU A 137 -6.10 -28.92 14.48
C LEU A 137 -5.19 -28.30 13.43
N SER A 138 -3.88 -28.32 13.67
CA SER A 138 -2.87 -27.69 12.83
C SER A 138 -2.14 -28.68 11.94
N ASN A 139 -1.75 -28.22 10.75
CA ASN A 139 -0.79 -28.87 9.88
C ASN A 139 0.29 -27.87 9.49
N TYR A 140 1.46 -28.00 10.10
CA TYR A 140 2.63 -27.17 9.85
C TYR A 140 3.43 -27.61 8.61
N ASN A 141 3.03 -28.70 7.93
CA ASN A 141 3.69 -29.11 6.69
C ASN A 141 3.27 -28.16 5.55
N PRO A 142 4.21 -27.47 4.87
CA PRO A 142 3.87 -26.51 3.83
C PRO A 142 3.56 -27.15 2.47
N ARG A 143 3.81 -28.46 2.30
CA ARG A 143 3.74 -29.13 0.98
C ARG A 143 2.58 -30.11 0.84
N SER A 144 2.18 -30.76 1.92
CA SER A 144 1.22 -31.87 1.83
C SER A 144 0.02 -31.72 2.77
N TYR A 145 -1.12 -32.21 2.28
CA TYR A 145 -2.30 -32.47 3.10
C TYR A 145 -1.97 -33.49 4.18
N ALA A 146 -2.72 -33.46 5.28
CA ALA A 146 -2.64 -34.44 6.35
C ALA A 146 -4.04 -34.92 6.76
N THR A 147 -4.22 -36.23 6.86
CA THR A 147 -5.41 -36.83 7.47
C THR A 147 -5.07 -37.20 8.90
N VAL A 148 -5.70 -36.56 9.87
CA VAL A 148 -5.48 -36.81 11.30
C VAL A 148 -6.72 -37.40 11.96
N ALA A 149 -6.52 -38.31 12.92
CA ALA A 149 -7.58 -38.79 13.79
C ALA A 149 -7.64 -37.89 15.04
N PHE A 150 -8.82 -37.37 15.37
CA PHE A 150 -9.06 -36.61 16.58
C PHE A 150 -10.42 -36.98 17.17
N GLY A 151 -10.44 -37.52 18.38
CA GLY A 151 -11.62 -38.19 18.93
C GLY A 151 -12.00 -39.40 18.06
N SER A 152 -13.28 -39.50 17.70
CA SER A 152 -13.80 -40.56 16.83
C SER A 152 -13.91 -40.16 15.35
N MET A 153 -13.25 -39.07 14.94
CA MET A 153 -13.39 -38.48 13.60
C MET A 153 -12.04 -38.30 12.91
N HIS A 154 -12.07 -38.31 11.58
CA HIS A 154 -10.91 -38.02 10.73
C HIS A 154 -11.06 -36.66 10.06
N TYR A 155 -9.98 -35.87 10.06
CA TYR A 155 -9.94 -34.53 9.50
C TYR A 155 -8.86 -34.43 8.44
N ASN A 156 -9.22 -33.97 7.24
CA ASN A 156 -8.27 -33.66 6.18
C ASN A 156 -7.88 -32.18 6.24
N ILE A 157 -6.64 -31.91 6.64
CA ILE A 157 -6.10 -30.58 6.91
C ILE A 157 -5.15 -30.19 5.76
N PRO A 158 -5.44 -29.10 5.00
CA PRO A 158 -4.55 -28.58 3.96
C PRO A 158 -3.13 -28.28 4.46
N PRO A 159 -2.14 -28.20 3.55
CA PRO A 159 -0.80 -27.72 3.91
C PRO A 159 -0.86 -26.34 4.57
N TRP A 160 0.01 -26.10 5.54
CA TRP A 160 0.16 -24.80 6.22
C TRP A 160 -1.19 -24.21 6.69
N SER A 161 -2.00 -25.01 7.37
CA SER A 161 -3.36 -24.61 7.75
C SER A 161 -3.79 -25.09 9.12
N ILE A 162 -4.82 -24.44 9.66
CA ILE A 162 -5.45 -24.78 10.94
C ILE A 162 -6.96 -24.90 10.75
N SER A 163 -7.54 -26.01 11.20
CA SER A 163 -8.98 -26.24 11.27
C SER A 163 -9.49 -25.89 12.67
N ILE A 164 -10.57 -25.11 12.76
CA ILE A 164 -11.16 -24.64 14.02
C ILE A 164 -12.47 -25.41 14.29
N LEU A 165 -12.54 -26.03 15.47
CA LEU A 165 -13.65 -26.85 15.95
C LEU A 165 -14.18 -26.27 17.28
N PRO A 166 -15.22 -25.43 17.27
CA PRO A 166 -15.72 -24.75 18.48
C PRO A 166 -16.39 -25.66 19.51
N ASP A 167 -16.61 -26.93 19.16
CA ASP A 167 -17.21 -27.98 19.97
C ASP A 167 -16.31 -29.23 20.08
N CYS A 168 -15.03 -29.09 19.66
CA CYS A 168 -14.07 -30.19 19.52
C CYS A 168 -14.49 -31.32 18.55
N LYS A 169 -15.51 -31.11 17.70
CA LYS A 169 -16.02 -32.16 16.81
C LYS A 169 -16.23 -31.69 15.38
N ASN A 170 -16.82 -30.52 15.16
CA ASN A 170 -17.20 -30.07 13.82
C ASN A 170 -16.33 -28.92 13.37
N THR A 171 -15.68 -29.08 12.22
CA THR A 171 -14.89 -28.00 11.62
C THR A 171 -15.83 -26.93 11.06
N VAL A 172 -15.71 -25.69 11.57
CA VAL A 172 -16.50 -24.55 11.07
C VAL A 172 -15.70 -23.64 10.15
N TYR A 173 -14.37 -23.72 10.23
CA TYR A 173 -13.44 -22.88 9.49
C TYR A 173 -12.10 -23.58 9.33
N ASN A 174 -11.42 -23.34 8.20
CA ASN A 174 -10.01 -23.69 8.01
C ASN A 174 -9.27 -22.54 7.33
N THR A 175 -8.07 -22.23 7.80
CA THR A 175 -7.31 -21.05 7.37
C THR A 175 -6.91 -21.06 5.89
N ALA A 176 -6.82 -22.23 5.25
CA ALA A 176 -6.49 -22.37 3.84
C ALA A 176 -7.70 -22.60 2.93
N ARG A 177 -8.92 -22.70 3.49
CA ARG A 177 -10.17 -22.89 2.72
C ARG A 177 -10.94 -21.57 2.66
N VAL A 178 -10.61 -20.73 1.69
CA VAL A 178 -11.24 -19.41 1.51
C VAL A 178 -12.67 -19.57 0.99
N GLY A 179 -13.65 -19.13 1.78
CA GLY A 179 -15.08 -19.13 1.40
C GLY A 179 -15.58 -17.81 0.83
N ALA A 180 -14.83 -16.73 1.03
CA ALA A 180 -15.15 -15.41 0.51
C ALA A 180 -14.76 -15.27 -0.96
N GLN A 181 -15.51 -14.45 -1.71
CA GLN A 181 -15.11 -14.07 -3.06
C GLN A 181 -13.81 -13.27 -3.05
N THR A 182 -13.05 -13.36 -4.13
CA THR A 182 -11.97 -12.43 -4.49
C THR A 182 -12.55 -11.36 -5.40
N ALA A 183 -12.19 -10.10 -5.20
CA ALA A 183 -12.56 -9.00 -6.09
C ALA A 183 -11.31 -8.40 -6.71
N ARG A 184 -11.27 -8.33 -8.05
CA ARG A 184 -10.24 -7.59 -8.78
C ARG A 184 -10.75 -6.19 -9.07
N MET A 185 -9.93 -5.20 -8.76
CA MET A 185 -10.29 -3.79 -8.96
C MET A 185 -9.74 -3.29 -10.29
N LYS A 186 -10.45 -2.36 -10.91
CA LYS A 186 -9.96 -1.56 -12.04
C LYS A 186 -10.00 -0.08 -11.73
N MET A 187 -9.08 0.64 -12.35
CA MET A 187 -9.06 2.11 -12.38
C MET A 187 -9.45 2.53 -13.79
N SER A 188 -10.68 3.01 -13.96
CA SER A 188 -11.20 3.41 -15.27
C SER A 188 -11.18 4.93 -15.39
N PRO A 189 -10.67 5.50 -16.50
CA PRO A 189 -10.78 6.93 -16.75
C PRO A 189 -12.22 7.39 -16.68
N VAL A 190 -12.45 8.55 -16.05
CA VAL A 190 -13.76 9.18 -16.04
C VAL A 190 -13.88 10.07 -17.29
N PRO A 191 -14.93 9.92 -18.10
CA PRO A 191 -15.17 10.83 -19.21
C PRO A 191 -15.45 12.22 -18.64
N MET A 192 -14.51 13.14 -18.82
CA MET A 192 -14.71 14.56 -18.50
C MET A 192 -15.18 15.26 -19.77
N HIS A 193 -16.13 16.19 -19.64
CA HIS A 193 -16.57 17.04 -20.75
C HIS A 193 -15.42 17.97 -21.16
N GLY A 194 -14.55 17.48 -22.05
CA GLY A 194 -13.27 18.10 -22.40
C GLY A 194 -12.10 17.55 -21.57
N SER A 195 -10.89 17.58 -22.15
CA SER A 195 -9.65 17.32 -21.41
C SER A 195 -9.40 18.43 -20.39
N LEU A 196 -8.66 18.13 -19.32
CA LEU A 196 -8.24 19.14 -18.35
C LEU A 196 -7.44 20.23 -19.07
N SER A 197 -7.90 21.48 -18.96
CA SER A 197 -7.23 22.63 -19.55
C SER A 197 -6.25 23.20 -18.54
N TRP A 198 -4.96 23.01 -18.79
CA TRP A 198 -3.90 23.36 -17.86
C TRP A 198 -3.41 24.79 -18.06
N LYS A 199 -2.95 25.39 -16.96
CA LYS A 199 -2.15 26.60 -16.94
C LYS A 199 -0.88 26.33 -16.14
N ALA A 200 0.21 27.00 -16.48
CA ALA A 200 1.52 26.77 -15.88
C ALA A 200 2.16 28.05 -15.33
N TYR A 201 2.96 27.92 -14.27
CA TYR A 201 3.83 28.95 -13.72
C TYR A 201 5.17 28.31 -13.40
N ASN A 202 6.26 28.85 -13.93
CA ASN A 202 7.60 28.30 -13.69
C ASN A 202 8.19 28.95 -12.45
N GLU A 203 8.61 28.11 -11.51
CA GLU A 203 9.38 28.52 -10.35
C GLU A 203 10.79 28.92 -10.79
N GLU A 204 11.28 30.06 -10.32
CA GLU A 204 12.62 30.51 -10.68
C GLU A 204 13.68 29.81 -9.80
N PRO A 205 14.64 29.08 -10.39
CA PRO A 205 15.71 28.47 -9.62
C PRO A 205 16.64 29.56 -9.08
N ALA A 206 17.06 29.40 -7.82
CA ALA A 206 18.08 30.26 -7.20
C ALA A 206 17.72 31.76 -7.12
N SER A 207 16.42 32.08 -7.07
CA SER A 207 15.91 33.41 -6.71
C SER A 207 16.25 33.74 -5.25
N TYR A 208 16.58 35.01 -5.00
CA TYR A 208 16.69 35.54 -3.65
C TYR A 208 15.38 36.27 -3.32
N ASN A 209 14.80 35.99 -2.17
CA ASN A 209 13.69 36.76 -1.62
C ASN A 209 14.10 37.36 -0.26
N ASP A 210 13.26 38.21 0.32
CA ASP A 210 13.54 38.90 1.59
C ASP A 210 13.80 37.94 2.78
N LYS A 211 13.48 36.65 2.62
CA LYS A 211 13.69 35.61 3.64
C LYS A 211 14.99 34.84 3.47
N ALA A 212 15.77 35.14 2.42
CA ALA A 212 17.07 34.52 2.23
C ALA A 212 18.09 35.03 3.25
N PHE A 213 18.92 34.15 3.79
CA PHE A 213 19.96 34.52 4.75
C PHE A 213 21.27 33.81 4.44
N THR A 214 22.40 34.33 4.93
CA THR A 214 23.72 33.81 4.60
C THR A 214 24.48 33.36 5.83
N THR A 215 25.19 32.23 5.73
CA THR A 215 26.16 31.80 6.72
C THR A 215 27.41 31.26 6.03
N VAL A 216 28.52 31.22 6.76
CA VAL A 216 29.70 30.45 6.36
C VAL A 216 29.44 28.99 6.73
N GLY A 217 29.68 28.08 5.79
CA GLY A 217 29.47 26.65 6.03
C GLY A 217 28.09 26.12 5.63
N LEU A 218 27.95 24.81 5.78
CA LEU A 218 26.76 24.03 5.42
C LEU A 218 25.86 23.79 6.64
N LEU A 219 24.57 24.09 6.52
CA LEU A 219 23.55 23.87 7.56
C LEU A 219 22.77 22.57 7.33
N GLU A 220 22.35 21.94 8.42
CA GLU A 220 21.48 20.76 8.37
C GLU A 220 20.02 21.17 8.07
N GLN A 221 19.36 20.42 7.19
CA GLN A 221 18.07 20.83 6.63
C GLN A 221 16.95 20.87 7.66
N ILE A 222 16.78 19.85 8.50
CA ILE A 222 15.66 19.77 9.46
C ILE A 222 15.75 20.90 10.48
N ASN A 223 16.95 21.20 10.98
CA ASN A 223 17.20 22.28 11.91
C ASN A 223 16.92 23.66 11.29
N THR A 224 17.19 23.83 9.99
CA THR A 224 16.94 25.07 9.27
C THR A 224 15.47 25.25 8.88
N THR A 225 14.81 24.23 8.31
CA THR A 225 13.43 24.34 7.84
C THR A 225 12.41 24.12 8.94
N ARG A 226 12.79 23.48 10.06
CA ARG A 226 11.87 23.02 11.11
C ARG A 226 10.72 22.18 10.56
N ASP A 227 10.98 21.43 9.48
CA ASP A 227 9.99 20.63 8.74
C ASP A 227 8.77 21.45 8.25
N ALA A 228 8.90 22.77 8.12
CA ALA A 228 7.83 23.62 7.60
C ALA A 228 7.60 23.44 6.08
N THR A 229 8.58 22.85 5.39
CA THR A 229 8.59 22.58 3.95
C THR A 229 9.60 21.48 3.66
N ASP A 230 9.36 20.73 2.57
CA ASP A 230 10.27 19.70 2.08
C ASP A 230 11.56 20.30 1.47
N TYR A 231 11.54 21.59 1.12
CA TYR A 231 12.54 22.19 0.25
C TYR A 231 13.46 23.16 0.99
N LEU A 232 14.78 22.99 0.80
CA LEU A 232 15.79 23.96 1.24
C LEU A 232 16.79 24.23 0.12
N TRP A 233 16.91 25.50 -0.25
CA TRP A 233 17.93 25.96 -1.20
C TRP A 233 19.25 26.24 -0.50
N TYR A 234 20.34 25.72 -1.07
CA TYR A 234 21.73 26.02 -0.72
C TYR A 234 22.37 26.67 -1.95
N THR A 235 22.64 27.97 -1.90
CA THR A 235 23.16 28.72 -3.04
C THR A 235 24.52 29.30 -2.70
N THR A 236 25.46 29.23 -3.63
CA THR A 236 26.77 29.84 -3.48
C THR A 236 27.32 30.31 -4.82
N ASP A 237 28.22 31.29 -4.76
CA ASP A 237 28.87 31.85 -5.94
C ASP A 237 30.29 31.28 -6.06
N VAL A 238 30.68 30.92 -7.27
CA VAL A 238 32.01 30.40 -7.61
C VAL A 238 32.61 31.29 -8.68
N HIS A 239 33.71 31.97 -8.34
CA HIS A 239 34.48 32.76 -9.29
C HIS A 239 35.42 31.85 -10.10
N ILE A 240 35.41 31.99 -11.42
CA ILE A 240 36.26 31.27 -12.35
C ILE A 240 37.12 32.28 -13.10
N ASP A 241 38.44 32.15 -12.98
CA ASP A 241 39.37 33.02 -13.68
C ASP A 241 39.32 32.81 -15.20
N SER A 242 39.53 33.88 -15.96
CA SER A 242 39.48 33.84 -17.43
C SER A 242 40.59 33.00 -18.07
N ASN A 243 41.64 32.67 -17.32
CA ASN A 243 42.76 31.83 -17.75
C ASN A 243 42.58 30.33 -17.40
N GLU A 244 41.42 29.93 -16.87
CA GLU A 244 41.13 28.54 -16.54
C GLU A 244 41.24 27.63 -17.78
N GLY A 245 42.05 26.56 -17.67
CA GLY A 245 42.38 25.71 -18.82
C GLY A 245 41.17 24.96 -19.39
N PHE A 246 40.15 24.72 -18.56
CA PHE A 246 38.92 24.04 -18.97
C PHE A 246 38.10 24.87 -19.98
N LEU A 247 38.17 26.21 -19.91
CA LEU A 247 37.44 27.11 -20.81
C LEU A 247 37.84 26.95 -22.29
N TRP A 248 39.06 26.49 -22.55
CA TRP A 248 39.64 26.37 -23.89
C TRP A 248 39.84 24.92 -24.34
N SER A 249 39.84 23.96 -23.40
CA SER A 249 40.12 22.55 -23.68
C SER A 249 38.89 21.71 -24.06
N GLY A 250 37.68 22.27 -23.91
CA GLY A 250 36.42 21.53 -24.12
C GLY A 250 36.11 20.49 -23.03
N LYS A 251 36.91 20.44 -21.96
CA LYS A 251 36.61 19.65 -20.75
C LYS A 251 35.89 20.52 -19.74
N TYR A 252 34.90 19.97 -19.06
CA TYR A 252 34.19 20.68 -18.00
C TYR A 252 34.71 20.26 -16.61
N PRO A 253 34.72 21.18 -15.63
CA PRO A 253 35.05 20.83 -14.25
C PRO A 253 33.96 19.92 -13.67
N VAL A 254 34.36 19.03 -12.76
CA VAL A 254 33.47 18.05 -12.14
C VAL A 254 33.05 18.53 -10.77
N LEU A 255 31.75 18.80 -10.60
CA LEU A 255 31.14 19.12 -9.32
C LEU A 255 30.75 17.84 -8.59
N THR A 256 31.21 17.71 -7.34
CA THR A 256 30.85 16.61 -6.44
C THR A 256 30.17 17.17 -5.20
N VAL A 257 28.94 16.73 -4.91
CA VAL A 257 28.13 17.22 -3.79
C VAL A 257 27.63 16.02 -2.98
N LEU A 258 28.00 15.97 -1.70
CA LEU A 258 27.50 14.97 -0.76
C LEU A 258 26.37 15.55 0.09
N SER A 259 25.30 14.77 0.23
CA SER A 259 24.11 15.11 1.02
C SER A 259 23.70 13.93 1.89
N ALA A 260 23.19 14.24 3.08
CA ALA A 260 22.60 13.26 3.99
C ALA A 260 21.25 12.73 3.47
N GLY A 261 20.66 13.38 2.46
CA GLY A 261 19.42 12.95 1.81
C GLY A 261 18.35 14.06 1.78
N HIS A 262 17.20 13.81 1.16
CA HIS A 262 16.75 12.55 0.55
C HIS A 262 16.80 12.57 -0.99
N ALA A 263 16.61 13.75 -1.57
CA ALA A 263 16.85 14.03 -2.98
C ALA A 263 17.50 15.40 -3.13
N MET A 264 18.10 15.65 -4.29
CA MET A 264 18.76 16.91 -4.58
C MET A 264 18.72 17.22 -6.08
N HIS A 265 18.39 18.45 -6.40
CA HIS A 265 18.58 19.03 -7.73
C HIS A 265 19.75 20.02 -7.71
N VAL A 266 20.61 19.93 -8.71
CA VAL A 266 21.77 20.81 -8.86
C VAL A 266 21.54 21.73 -10.03
N PHE A 267 21.50 23.03 -9.77
CA PHE A 267 21.38 24.08 -10.77
C PHE A 267 22.69 24.86 -10.88
N VAL A 268 23.11 25.12 -12.12
CA VAL A 268 24.29 25.93 -12.43
C VAL A 268 23.84 27.05 -13.36
N ASN A 269 24.04 28.29 -12.92
CA ASN A 269 23.63 29.50 -13.64
C ASN A 269 22.14 29.47 -14.07
N GLY A 270 21.27 28.94 -13.19
CA GLY A 270 19.83 28.84 -13.42
C GLY A 270 19.37 27.64 -14.26
N GLN A 271 20.29 26.84 -14.80
CA GLN A 271 19.96 25.64 -15.58
C GLN A 271 20.15 24.37 -14.74
N LEU A 272 19.24 23.40 -14.86
CA LEU A 272 19.37 22.11 -14.19
C LEU A 272 20.55 21.34 -14.77
N ALA A 273 21.57 21.10 -13.94
CA ALA A 273 22.71 20.26 -14.29
C ALA A 273 22.41 18.77 -14.05
N GLY A 274 21.62 18.44 -13.02
CA GLY A 274 21.14 17.09 -12.82
C GLY A 274 20.48 16.86 -11.46
N THR A 275 20.08 15.61 -11.23
CA THR A 275 19.29 15.17 -10.08
C THR A 275 19.90 13.93 -9.47
N ALA A 276 19.92 13.84 -8.14
CA ALA A 276 20.27 12.63 -7.41
C ALA A 276 19.26 12.38 -6.29
N TYR A 277 18.95 11.12 -6.00
CA TYR A 277 18.00 10.73 -4.96
C TYR A 277 18.39 9.40 -4.32
N GLY A 278 18.08 9.24 -3.04
CA GLY A 278 18.33 8.03 -2.27
C GLY A 278 17.17 7.04 -2.28
N SER A 279 17.31 6.00 -1.47
CA SER A 279 16.24 5.08 -1.10
C SER A 279 15.92 5.20 0.40
N LEU A 280 14.88 4.51 0.86
CA LEU A 280 14.55 4.48 2.30
C LEU A 280 15.72 3.95 3.15
N ASP A 281 16.39 2.89 2.68
CA ASP A 281 17.49 2.26 3.42
C ASP A 281 18.80 3.06 3.30
N PHE A 282 18.98 3.75 2.16
CA PHE A 282 20.17 4.54 1.85
C PHE A 282 19.78 5.95 1.39
N PRO A 283 19.37 6.84 2.32
CA PRO A 283 18.93 8.19 2.00
C PRO A 283 20.08 9.12 1.56
N LYS A 284 21.30 8.82 2.01
CA LYS A 284 22.51 9.56 1.67
C LYS A 284 22.77 9.48 0.17
N LEU A 285 23.17 10.60 -0.43
CA LEU A 285 23.37 10.70 -1.86
C LEU A 285 24.64 11.47 -2.21
N THR A 286 25.23 11.12 -3.36
CA THR A 286 26.37 11.81 -3.96
C THR A 286 25.99 12.20 -5.38
N PHE A 287 26.00 13.49 -5.67
CA PHE A 287 25.96 13.99 -7.04
C PHE A 287 27.39 14.18 -7.53
N ARG A 288 27.72 13.64 -8.71
CA ARG A 288 29.04 13.81 -9.33
C ARG A 288 28.88 13.91 -10.84
N GLN A 289 28.95 15.11 -11.39
CA GLN A 289 28.84 15.35 -12.83
C GLN A 289 29.70 16.53 -13.28
N GLU A 290 30.00 16.56 -14.57
CA GLU A 290 30.58 17.70 -15.26
C GLU A 290 29.59 18.87 -15.28
N VAL A 291 30.06 20.08 -14.99
CA VAL A 291 29.21 21.28 -14.95
C VAL A 291 29.75 22.39 -15.85
N ASN A 292 28.84 23.03 -16.58
CA ASN A 292 29.18 24.12 -17.49
C ASN A 292 29.34 25.44 -16.71
N LEU A 293 30.59 25.81 -16.44
CA LEU A 293 30.96 27.08 -15.82
C LEU A 293 31.55 28.04 -16.86
N ARG A 294 31.27 29.33 -16.69
CA ARG A 294 31.80 30.43 -17.53
C ARG A 294 32.83 31.24 -16.77
N ALA A 295 33.67 32.00 -17.47
CA ALA A 295 34.55 32.98 -16.81
C ALA A 295 33.74 33.99 -15.98
N GLY A 296 34.28 34.40 -14.84
CA GLY A 296 33.62 35.27 -13.87
C GLY A 296 32.78 34.50 -12.84
N ASN A 297 31.73 35.14 -12.33
CA ASN A 297 30.90 34.56 -11.28
C ASN A 297 29.87 33.57 -11.83
N ASN A 298 29.88 32.37 -11.26
CA ASN A 298 28.91 31.33 -11.52
C ASN A 298 28.08 31.07 -10.28
N LYS A 299 26.77 30.97 -10.44
CA LYS A 299 25.88 30.63 -9.33
C LYS A 299 25.63 29.12 -9.32
N ILE A 300 25.95 28.46 -8.21
CA ILE A 300 25.57 27.07 -7.96
C ILE A 300 24.43 27.10 -6.94
N ALA A 301 23.29 26.50 -7.29
CA ALA A 301 22.16 26.38 -6.39
C ALA A 301 21.74 24.92 -6.28
N LEU A 302 21.69 24.43 -5.04
CA LEU A 302 21.31 23.07 -4.71
C LEU A 302 19.95 23.11 -4.04
N LEU A 303 18.95 22.53 -4.67
CA LEU A 303 17.66 22.33 -4.04
C LEU A 303 17.70 20.97 -3.35
N SER A 304 17.77 20.99 -2.02
CA SER A 304 17.70 19.79 -1.19
C SER A 304 16.26 19.48 -0.81
N ILE A 305 15.87 18.21 -0.90
CA ILE A 305 14.49 17.77 -0.69
C ILE A 305 14.42 16.68 0.38
N ALA A 306 13.60 16.91 1.41
CA ALA A 306 13.21 15.90 2.38
C ALA A 306 11.95 15.16 1.89
N VAL A 307 11.92 13.83 1.99
CA VAL A 307 10.78 13.01 1.52
C VAL A 307 10.21 12.22 2.70
N GLY A 308 9.68 12.96 3.66
CA GLY A 308 9.36 12.44 4.99
C GLY A 308 10.61 12.32 5.87
N LEU A 309 10.37 12.18 7.17
CA LEU A 309 11.43 12.03 8.18
C LEU A 309 11.52 10.56 8.66
N PRO A 310 12.70 10.11 9.11
CA PRO A 310 12.86 8.80 9.71
C PRO A 310 11.88 8.57 10.87
N ASN A 311 11.31 7.38 10.95
CA ASN A 311 10.28 7.02 11.93
C ASN A 311 10.57 5.71 12.70
N VAL A 312 11.68 5.04 12.41
CA VAL A 312 12.08 3.79 13.04
C VAL A 312 13.60 3.64 13.03
N GLY A 313 14.16 3.09 14.12
CA GLY A 313 15.59 2.88 14.30
C GLY A 313 16.11 3.42 15.64
N PRO A 314 17.22 2.90 16.19
CA PRO A 314 17.86 3.53 17.32
C PRO A 314 18.33 4.94 16.97
N HIS A 315 17.92 5.92 17.77
CA HIS A 315 18.31 7.32 17.62
C HIS A 315 18.03 7.94 16.24
N PHE A 316 16.93 7.55 15.59
CA PHE A 316 16.57 8.08 14.28
C PHE A 316 16.31 9.60 14.31
N GLU A 317 15.99 10.16 15.48
CA GLU A 317 15.86 11.60 15.72
C GLU A 317 17.17 12.39 15.54
N MET A 318 18.32 11.71 15.58
CA MET A 318 19.63 12.33 15.37
C MET A 318 20.14 12.20 13.92
N TRP A 319 19.36 11.60 13.01
CA TRP A 319 19.77 11.42 11.63
C TRP A 319 19.57 12.71 10.84
N ASN A 320 20.62 13.17 10.19
CA ASN A 320 20.62 14.42 9.43
C ASN A 320 19.93 14.28 8.08
N ALA A 321 19.42 15.40 7.55
CA ALA A 321 19.06 15.57 6.16
C ALA A 321 19.78 16.80 5.56
N GLY A 322 19.80 16.87 4.23
CA GLY A 322 20.35 18.01 3.51
C GLY A 322 21.83 17.94 3.17
N VAL A 323 22.31 19.00 2.52
CA VAL A 323 23.68 19.09 1.99
C VAL A 323 24.63 19.47 3.11
N LEU A 324 25.26 18.47 3.71
CA LEU A 324 26.31 18.65 4.73
C LEU A 324 27.73 18.48 4.17
N GLY A 325 27.83 18.22 2.87
CA GLY A 325 29.10 18.12 2.17
C GLY A 325 29.87 16.83 2.44
N PRO A 326 31.13 16.76 1.97
CA PRO A 326 31.86 17.83 1.30
C PRO A 326 31.29 18.23 -0.08
N VAL A 327 31.53 19.47 -0.49
CA VAL A 327 31.13 20.02 -1.80
C VAL A 327 32.40 20.46 -2.54
N ASN A 328 32.74 19.78 -3.63
CA ASN A 328 34.03 19.97 -4.30
C ASN A 328 33.88 20.24 -5.79
N LEU A 329 34.74 21.11 -6.31
CA LEU A 329 34.90 21.35 -7.73
C LEU A 329 36.31 20.91 -8.15
N ASN A 330 36.39 19.94 -9.05
CA ASN A 330 37.65 19.38 -9.55
C ASN A 330 37.88 19.77 -11.01
N GLY A 331 39.15 19.83 -11.42
CA GLY A 331 39.53 20.13 -12.81
C GLY A 331 39.73 21.61 -13.09
N LEU A 332 39.96 22.40 -12.04
CA LEU A 332 40.47 23.76 -12.14
C LEU A 332 42.00 23.74 -12.30
N ASN A 333 42.59 24.85 -12.73
CA ASN A 333 44.05 25.01 -12.78
C ASN A 333 44.70 24.81 -11.39
N GLU A 334 44.02 25.23 -10.32
CA GLU A 334 44.42 25.00 -8.92
C GLU A 334 44.17 23.55 -8.43
N GLY A 335 43.66 22.68 -9.31
CA GLY A 335 43.32 21.29 -9.00
C GLY A 335 41.90 21.13 -8.46
N ARG A 336 41.77 21.14 -7.13
CA ARG A 336 40.50 20.91 -6.41
C ARG A 336 40.19 22.09 -5.49
N ARG A 337 38.98 22.62 -5.63
CA ARG A 337 38.40 23.62 -4.72
C ARG A 337 37.35 22.97 -3.82
N ASP A 338 37.48 23.15 -2.51
CA ASP A 338 36.45 22.80 -1.54
C ASP A 338 35.55 24.02 -1.28
N LEU A 339 34.26 23.86 -1.55
CA LEU A 339 33.24 24.89 -1.43
C LEU A 339 32.48 24.79 -0.10
N SER A 340 32.73 23.78 0.74
CA SER A 340 31.95 23.53 1.96
C SER A 340 32.02 24.67 2.98
N TRP A 341 33.15 25.35 3.08
CA TRP A 341 33.39 26.41 4.08
C TRP A 341 33.30 27.83 3.53
N GLN A 342 32.73 28.01 2.34
CA GLN A 342 32.48 29.34 1.79
C GLN A 342 31.16 29.93 2.25
N LYS A 343 30.83 31.14 1.77
CA LYS A 343 29.55 31.78 2.06
C LYS A 343 28.43 31.07 1.29
N TRP A 344 27.46 30.54 2.02
CA TRP A 344 26.25 29.92 1.49
C TRP A 344 25.03 30.78 1.83
N THR A 345 24.15 30.97 0.84
CA THR A 345 22.86 31.62 0.96
C THR A 345 21.76 30.56 1.00
N TYR A 346 20.86 30.69 1.96
CA TYR A 346 19.78 29.75 2.22
C TYR A 346 18.42 30.39 1.93
N LYS A 347 17.53 29.65 1.29
CA LYS A 347 16.10 29.99 1.14
C LYS A 347 15.25 28.78 1.54
N ILE A 348 14.37 28.98 2.51
CA ILE A 348 13.45 27.96 3.02
C ILE A 348 12.22 27.94 2.10
N GLY A 349 11.92 26.78 1.51
CA GLY A 349 10.74 26.55 0.70
C GLY A 349 10.82 27.10 -0.73
N LEU A 350 9.67 27.06 -1.39
CA LEU A 350 9.46 27.56 -2.75
C LEU A 350 8.75 28.93 -2.71
N ASP A 351 8.98 29.76 -3.73
CA ASP A 351 8.23 31.01 -3.92
C ASP A 351 6.75 30.72 -4.17
N GLY A 352 6.41 29.65 -4.91
CA GLY A 352 5.02 29.21 -5.05
C GLY A 352 4.36 28.77 -3.73
N GLU A 353 5.14 28.26 -2.76
CA GLU A 353 4.66 28.00 -1.40
C GLU A 353 4.42 29.32 -0.65
N ALA A 354 5.37 30.25 -0.71
CA ALA A 354 5.26 31.57 -0.08
C ALA A 354 4.07 32.39 -0.61
N MET A 355 3.76 32.27 -1.92
CA MET A 355 2.59 32.87 -2.56
C MET A 355 1.30 32.05 -2.37
N SER A 356 1.39 30.86 -1.76
CA SER A 356 0.26 29.96 -1.56
C SER A 356 -0.48 29.64 -2.86
N LEU A 357 0.24 29.35 -3.96
CA LEU A 357 -0.33 29.07 -5.29
C LEU A 357 -1.29 27.88 -5.31
N HIS A 358 -1.17 26.98 -4.32
CA HIS A 358 -2.09 25.87 -4.10
C HIS A 358 -3.49 26.31 -3.63
N SER A 359 -3.64 27.53 -3.10
CA SER A 359 -4.90 28.07 -2.61
C SER A 359 -5.67 28.82 -3.70
N LEU A 360 -7.00 28.95 -3.52
CA LEU A 360 -7.85 29.72 -4.43
C LEU A 360 -7.43 31.20 -4.51
N SER A 361 -7.11 31.81 -3.38
CA SER A 361 -6.70 33.22 -3.30
C SER A 361 -5.29 33.44 -3.84
N GLY A 362 -4.34 32.61 -3.44
CA GLY A 362 -2.94 32.70 -3.86
C GLY A 362 -2.74 32.39 -5.35
N SER A 363 -3.53 31.51 -5.96
CA SER A 363 -3.35 31.22 -7.39
C SER A 363 -3.62 32.42 -8.31
N SER A 364 -4.23 33.50 -7.82
CA SER A 364 -4.49 34.72 -8.59
C SER A 364 -3.33 35.73 -8.53
N SER A 365 -2.28 35.46 -7.75
CA SER A 365 -1.16 36.40 -7.53
C SER A 365 -0.08 36.38 -8.61
N VAL A 366 -0.17 35.45 -9.58
CA VAL A 366 0.83 35.28 -10.65
C VAL A 366 0.17 35.22 -12.02
N GLU A 367 0.94 35.60 -13.04
CA GLU A 367 0.55 35.43 -14.43
C GLU A 367 0.81 33.99 -14.87
N TRP A 368 -0.26 33.29 -15.25
CA TRP A 368 -0.18 31.90 -15.68
C TRP A 368 -0.05 31.80 -17.20
N ILE A 369 0.92 31.00 -17.64
CA ILE A 369 1.11 30.58 -19.03
C ILE A 369 -0.03 29.65 -19.44
N GLN A 370 -0.55 29.81 -20.66
CA GLN A 370 -1.69 29.06 -21.17
C GLN A 370 -1.43 28.57 -22.61
N GLY A 371 -2.17 27.54 -23.02
CA GLY A 371 -2.14 27.04 -24.40
C GLY A 371 -0.80 26.40 -24.78
N SER A 372 -0.38 26.60 -26.04
CA SER A 372 0.83 25.98 -26.62
C SER A 372 2.15 26.44 -26.00
N LEU A 373 2.14 27.50 -25.19
CA LEU A 373 3.32 28.03 -24.51
C LEU A 373 3.68 27.26 -23.23
N ILE A 374 2.83 26.32 -22.80
CA ILE A 374 3.11 25.48 -21.64
C ILE A 374 4.25 24.52 -21.99
N ALA A 375 5.43 24.81 -21.48
CA ALA A 375 6.60 23.99 -21.69
C ALA A 375 6.42 22.65 -20.95
N GLN A 376 6.42 21.56 -21.72
CA GLN A 376 6.36 20.22 -21.18
C GLN A 376 7.72 19.82 -20.59
N ARG A 377 7.70 18.99 -19.54
CA ARG A 377 8.90 18.45 -18.90
C ARG A 377 9.89 19.49 -18.37
N GLN A 378 9.39 20.69 -18.06
CA GLN A 378 10.18 21.68 -17.31
C GLN A 378 10.17 21.30 -15.82
N PRO A 379 11.33 21.30 -15.15
CA PRO A 379 11.40 21.11 -13.71
C PRO A 379 10.89 22.35 -12.99
N LEU A 380 10.46 22.17 -11.73
CA LEU A 380 9.94 23.23 -10.87
C LEU A 380 8.80 24.04 -11.53
N THR A 381 7.76 23.36 -11.99
CA THR A 381 6.59 24.00 -12.61
C THR A 381 5.35 23.77 -11.77
N TRP A 382 4.62 24.85 -11.49
CA TRP A 382 3.28 24.80 -10.94
C TRP A 382 2.27 24.68 -12.08
N PHE A 383 1.38 23.71 -12.00
CA PHE A 383 0.26 23.53 -12.90
C PHE A 383 -1.05 23.74 -12.14
N LYS A 384 -2.04 24.35 -12.81
CA LYS A 384 -3.41 24.38 -12.30
C LYS A 384 -4.44 24.13 -13.38
N THR A 385 -5.58 23.57 -12.98
CA THR A 385 -6.76 23.39 -13.81
C THR A 385 -8.01 23.44 -12.95
N THR A 386 -9.17 23.57 -13.60
CA THR A 386 -10.47 23.54 -12.92
C THR A 386 -11.37 22.50 -13.56
N PHE A 387 -12.12 21.76 -12.74
CA PHE A 387 -12.97 20.68 -13.24
C PHE A 387 -14.25 20.46 -12.42
N ASN A 388 -15.24 19.81 -13.04
CA ASN A 388 -16.49 19.46 -12.38
C ASN A 388 -16.40 18.06 -11.75
N ALA A 389 -17.06 17.86 -10.61
CA ALA A 389 -17.05 16.57 -9.96
C ALA A 389 -17.72 15.51 -10.86
N PRO A 390 -17.12 14.32 -10.98
CA PRO A 390 -17.72 13.24 -11.76
C PRO A 390 -18.93 12.65 -11.03
N ALA A 391 -19.91 12.20 -11.81
CA ALA A 391 -21.09 11.53 -11.28
C ALA A 391 -20.76 10.21 -10.55
N GLY A 392 -21.75 9.69 -9.82
CA GLY A 392 -21.67 8.42 -9.11
C GLY A 392 -21.00 8.52 -7.73
N SER A 393 -20.80 7.36 -7.10
CA SER A 393 -20.28 7.24 -5.73
C SER A 393 -18.97 6.45 -5.63
N SER A 394 -18.48 5.86 -6.72
CA SER A 394 -17.23 5.11 -6.74
C SER A 394 -16.04 5.97 -6.31
N PRO A 395 -15.08 5.46 -5.52
CA PRO A 395 -13.90 6.22 -5.12
C PRO A 395 -13.12 6.74 -6.32
N LEU A 396 -12.43 7.86 -6.13
CA LEU A 396 -11.71 8.56 -7.19
C LEU A 396 -10.22 8.58 -6.88
N ALA A 397 -9.41 8.66 -7.94
CA ALA A 397 -7.99 8.94 -7.84
C ALA A 397 -7.53 9.73 -9.07
N LEU A 398 -6.37 10.39 -8.96
CA LEU A 398 -5.64 10.95 -10.09
C LEU A 398 -4.64 9.92 -10.59
N ASP A 399 -4.66 9.65 -11.89
CA ASP A 399 -3.59 8.95 -12.57
C ASP A 399 -2.48 9.96 -12.90
N MET A 400 -1.34 9.80 -12.23
CA MET A 400 -0.19 10.70 -12.36
C MET A 400 0.95 10.03 -13.15
N SER A 401 0.67 9.01 -13.97
CA SER A 401 1.71 8.25 -14.69
C SER A 401 2.54 9.07 -15.67
N SER A 402 2.02 10.20 -16.16
CA SER A 402 2.74 11.12 -17.07
C SER A 402 3.61 12.14 -16.36
N MET A 403 3.58 12.14 -15.02
CA MET A 403 4.24 13.14 -14.17
C MET A 403 5.47 12.55 -13.48
N GLY A 404 6.32 13.43 -12.94
CA GLY A 404 7.57 13.08 -12.28
C GLY A 404 7.41 12.91 -10.77
N LYS A 405 7.59 14.02 -10.05
CA LYS A 405 7.55 14.12 -8.59
C LYS A 405 7.00 15.46 -8.16
N GLY A 406 6.33 15.53 -7.03
CA GLY A 406 5.99 16.80 -6.40
C GLY A 406 4.81 16.67 -5.46
N GLN A 407 3.89 17.64 -5.49
CA GLN A 407 2.77 17.72 -4.56
C GLN A 407 1.46 18.06 -5.28
N ILE A 408 0.33 17.59 -4.74
CA ILE A 408 -1.00 17.78 -5.31
C ILE A 408 -1.92 18.42 -4.28
N TRP A 409 -2.72 19.39 -4.70
CA TRP A 409 -3.78 20.00 -3.92
C TRP A 409 -5.10 20.03 -4.67
N LEU A 410 -6.19 19.80 -3.94
CA LEU A 410 -7.56 19.93 -4.41
C LEU A 410 -8.30 20.95 -3.54
N ASN A 411 -8.80 22.03 -4.14
CA ASN A 411 -9.52 23.09 -3.45
C ASN A 411 -8.73 23.64 -2.23
N GLY A 412 -7.40 23.77 -2.38
CA GLY A 412 -6.48 24.20 -1.32
C GLY A 412 -6.08 23.12 -0.31
N GLN A 413 -6.72 21.93 -0.32
CA GLN A 413 -6.38 20.83 0.58
C GLN A 413 -5.31 19.95 -0.05
N SER A 414 -4.25 19.63 0.70
CA SER A 414 -3.17 18.76 0.21
C SER A 414 -3.66 17.32 0.09
N ILE A 415 -3.60 16.77 -1.12
CA ILE A 415 -3.75 15.33 -1.39
C ILE A 415 -2.49 14.58 -0.93
N GLY A 416 -1.34 15.25 -1.02
CA GLY A 416 -0.05 14.73 -0.59
C GLY A 416 1.01 14.76 -1.69
N ARG A 417 2.14 14.14 -1.42
CA ARG A 417 3.26 13.99 -2.36
C ARG A 417 2.92 12.95 -3.42
N TYR A 418 3.37 13.18 -4.65
CA TYR A 418 3.41 12.17 -5.70
C TYR A 418 4.83 11.95 -6.20
N TRP A 419 5.13 10.73 -6.64
CA TRP A 419 6.41 10.39 -7.24
C TRP A 419 6.26 9.19 -8.18
N SER A 420 5.56 9.39 -9.29
CA SER A 420 5.28 8.35 -10.29
C SER A 420 6.52 7.92 -11.09
N ALA A 421 7.55 8.78 -11.14
CA ALA A 421 8.83 8.45 -11.76
C ALA A 421 9.66 7.44 -10.95
N TYR A 422 9.42 7.29 -9.64
CA TYR A 422 10.08 6.27 -8.83
C TYR A 422 9.49 4.90 -9.20
N LYS A 423 10.29 4.04 -9.83
CA LYS A 423 9.87 2.70 -10.22
C LYS A 423 10.03 1.72 -9.07
N ALA A 424 8.99 0.92 -8.82
CA ALA A 424 9.04 -0.15 -7.84
C ALA A 424 10.09 -1.18 -8.25
N SER A 425 11.01 -1.47 -7.33
CA SER A 425 12.04 -2.49 -7.49
C SER A 425 11.79 -3.66 -6.51
N GLY A 426 12.35 -4.82 -6.84
CA GLY A 426 12.19 -6.06 -6.06
C GLY A 426 12.03 -7.29 -6.96
N SER A 427 11.84 -8.47 -6.34
CA SER A 427 11.40 -9.67 -7.06
C SER A 427 9.90 -9.87 -6.87
N CYS A 428 9.16 -9.75 -7.98
CA CYS A 428 7.72 -9.99 -8.03
C CYS A 428 7.40 -11.37 -8.63
N ASP A 429 8.03 -12.42 -8.10
CA ASP A 429 7.81 -13.80 -8.51
C ASP A 429 6.44 -14.34 -8.06
N TYR A 430 6.03 -15.48 -8.63
CA TYR A 430 4.86 -16.21 -8.16
C TYR A 430 4.96 -16.52 -6.67
N CYS A 431 3.89 -16.24 -5.93
CA CYS A 431 3.86 -16.45 -4.49
C CYS A 431 2.72 -17.37 -4.05
N ASN A 432 2.96 -18.08 -2.95
CA ASN A 432 2.02 -19.03 -2.36
C ASN A 432 1.85 -18.73 -0.86
N TYR A 433 0.65 -18.96 -0.32
CA TYR A 433 0.35 -18.80 1.10
C TYR A 433 1.12 -19.76 2.02
N THR A 434 1.56 -20.92 1.51
CA THR A 434 2.20 -21.95 2.31
C THR A 434 3.63 -21.58 2.76
N GLY A 435 4.00 -22.00 3.97
CA GLY A 435 5.32 -21.75 4.57
C GLY A 435 5.46 -20.34 5.14
N THR A 436 6.51 -20.12 5.93
CA THR A 436 6.75 -18.84 6.62
C THR A 436 6.69 -17.66 5.66
N TYR A 437 5.98 -16.61 6.04
CA TYR A 437 5.86 -15.37 5.28
C TYR A 437 6.92 -14.36 5.71
N ASN A 438 7.45 -13.61 4.73
CA ASN A 438 8.18 -12.37 4.92
C ASN A 438 7.66 -11.33 3.92
N GLU A 439 7.96 -10.05 4.16
CA GLU A 439 7.51 -8.92 3.37
C GLU A 439 7.90 -8.98 1.88
N ASN A 440 9.00 -9.66 1.56
CA ASN A 440 9.52 -9.81 0.19
C ASN A 440 8.95 -11.04 -0.54
N LYS A 441 8.17 -11.90 0.14
CA LYS A 441 7.67 -13.16 -0.43
C LYS A 441 6.64 -12.97 -1.54
N CYS A 442 5.84 -11.91 -1.46
CA CYS A 442 4.70 -11.65 -2.33
C CYS A 442 4.68 -10.17 -2.71
N LEU A 443 5.72 -9.71 -3.42
CA LEU A 443 5.77 -8.35 -3.96
C LEU A 443 4.93 -8.27 -5.23
N SER A 444 4.44 -7.08 -5.54
CA SER A 444 3.64 -6.80 -6.73
C SER A 444 4.03 -5.45 -7.35
N ASN A 445 3.71 -5.26 -8.63
CA ASN A 445 3.94 -4.05 -9.41
C ASN A 445 5.42 -3.67 -9.64
N CYS A 446 6.36 -4.63 -9.61
CA CYS A 446 7.75 -4.36 -9.97
C CYS A 446 7.87 -3.81 -11.40
N GLY A 447 8.74 -2.82 -11.61
CA GLY A 447 8.94 -2.13 -12.89
C GLY A 447 7.93 -1.02 -13.19
N GLU A 448 6.79 -1.00 -12.50
CA GLU A 448 5.78 0.06 -12.61
C GLU A 448 6.11 1.24 -11.68
N ALA A 449 5.37 2.35 -11.81
CA ALA A 449 5.42 3.42 -10.82
C ALA A 449 5.06 2.87 -9.43
N SER A 450 5.89 3.13 -8.41
CA SER A 450 5.65 2.64 -7.04
C SER A 450 4.28 3.06 -6.52
N GLN A 451 3.83 4.26 -6.91
CA GLN A 451 2.45 4.69 -6.80
C GLN A 451 2.05 5.49 -8.05
N ARG A 452 1.09 4.95 -8.80
CA ARG A 452 0.52 5.60 -9.98
C ARG A 452 -0.71 6.44 -9.67
N TRP A 453 -1.55 5.93 -8.77
CA TRP A 453 -2.86 6.53 -8.46
C TRP A 453 -2.86 7.21 -7.10
N TYR A 454 -3.36 8.43 -7.07
CA TYR A 454 -3.40 9.28 -5.88
C TYR A 454 -4.85 9.56 -5.49
N HIS A 455 -5.26 9.06 -4.33
CA HIS A 455 -6.67 9.07 -3.89
C HIS A 455 -7.23 10.49 -3.80
N VAL A 456 -8.43 10.68 -4.36
CA VAL A 456 -9.20 11.92 -4.30
C VAL A 456 -10.46 11.69 -3.47
N PRO A 457 -10.53 12.21 -2.23
CA PRO A 457 -11.74 12.09 -1.42
C PRO A 457 -12.92 12.81 -2.07
N ARG A 458 -14.03 12.09 -2.30
CA ARG A 458 -15.24 12.70 -2.88
C ARG A 458 -15.78 13.86 -2.05
N SER A 459 -15.62 13.82 -0.74
CA SER A 459 -16.04 14.88 0.18
C SER A 459 -15.28 16.20 0.01
N TRP A 460 -14.15 16.21 -0.71
CA TRP A 460 -13.39 17.43 -1.01
C TRP A 460 -13.84 18.10 -2.31
N LEU A 461 -14.73 17.47 -3.07
CA LEU A 461 -15.21 17.97 -4.35
C LEU A 461 -16.50 18.78 -4.17
N ASN A 462 -16.51 19.96 -4.78
CA ASN A 462 -17.72 20.70 -5.10
C ASN A 462 -18.34 20.15 -6.40
N PRO A 463 -19.66 20.34 -6.64
CA PRO A 463 -20.28 19.90 -7.89
C PRO A 463 -19.58 20.43 -9.14
N THR A 464 -19.16 21.70 -9.11
CA THR A 464 -18.45 22.38 -10.21
C THR A 464 -17.30 23.22 -9.69
N GLY A 465 -16.37 23.59 -10.59
CA GLY A 465 -15.32 24.58 -10.29
C GLY A 465 -14.26 24.12 -9.29
N ASN A 466 -13.95 22.83 -9.23
CA ASN A 466 -12.89 22.32 -8.37
C ASN A 466 -11.53 22.74 -8.89
N LEU A 467 -10.71 23.38 -8.05
CA LEU A 467 -9.34 23.76 -8.37
C LEU A 467 -8.39 22.60 -8.07
N LEU A 468 -7.70 22.10 -9.09
CA LEU A 468 -6.58 21.18 -8.95
C LEU A 468 -5.29 21.95 -9.18
N VAL A 469 -4.37 21.88 -8.22
CA VAL A 469 -3.02 22.44 -8.33
C VAL A 469 -2.00 21.32 -8.15
N VAL A 470 -0.99 21.30 -9.01
CA VAL A 470 0.11 20.34 -8.99
C VAL A 470 1.41 21.11 -9.02
N PHE A 471 2.28 20.89 -8.05
CA PHE A 471 3.69 21.28 -8.18
C PHE A 471 4.46 20.09 -8.79
N GLU A 472 5.14 20.31 -9.90
CA GLU A 472 5.99 19.33 -10.59
C GLU A 472 7.46 19.71 -10.43
N GLU A 473 8.16 18.90 -9.67
CA GLU A 473 9.55 19.09 -9.26
C GLU A 473 10.52 18.65 -10.37
N TRP A 474 10.25 17.55 -11.07
CA TRP A 474 11.18 16.93 -12.02
C TRP A 474 10.91 17.30 -13.48
N GLY A 475 9.63 17.36 -13.84
CA GLY A 475 9.17 17.60 -15.19
C GLY A 475 8.27 16.48 -15.69
N GLY A 476 7.03 16.84 -16.01
CA GLY A 476 5.98 15.93 -16.49
C GLY A 476 5.18 16.51 -17.65
N ASP A 477 4.27 15.70 -18.20
CA ASP A 477 3.25 16.18 -19.13
C ASP A 477 1.88 16.20 -18.42
N PRO A 478 1.35 17.39 -18.07
CA PRO A 478 0.09 17.51 -17.35
C PRO A 478 -1.11 17.03 -18.19
N ASN A 479 -0.99 16.96 -19.52
CA ASN A 479 -2.07 16.47 -20.39
C ASN A 479 -2.35 14.97 -20.21
N GLY A 480 -1.39 14.21 -19.69
CA GLY A 480 -1.58 12.81 -19.34
C GLY A 480 -2.27 12.57 -17.99
N ILE A 481 -2.46 13.61 -17.17
CA ILE A 481 -3.17 13.51 -15.89
C ILE A 481 -4.64 13.26 -16.18
N SER A 482 -5.21 12.24 -15.54
CA SER A 482 -6.64 11.93 -15.64
C SER A 482 -7.26 11.57 -14.31
N LEU A 483 -8.54 11.92 -14.14
CA LEU A 483 -9.33 11.44 -13.02
C LEU A 483 -9.87 10.05 -13.34
N VAL A 484 -9.60 9.09 -12.46
CA VAL A 484 -10.03 7.69 -12.59
C VAL A 484 -10.99 7.33 -11.48
N ARG A 485 -11.95 6.44 -11.79
CA ARG A 485 -12.85 5.80 -10.83
C ARG A 485 -12.35 4.39 -10.51
N ARG A 486 -12.46 4.01 -9.24
CA ARG A 486 -12.10 2.68 -8.74
C ARG A 486 -13.36 1.80 -8.64
N ASP A 487 -13.47 0.82 -9.52
CA ASP A 487 -14.62 -0.09 -9.60
C ASP A 487 -14.18 -1.56 -9.51
N VAL A 488 -15.13 -2.45 -9.19
CA VAL A 488 -14.89 -3.89 -9.26
C VAL A 488 -14.90 -4.31 -10.73
N ASP A 489 -13.85 -4.96 -11.18
CA ASP A 489 -13.75 -5.46 -12.56
C ASP A 489 -14.31 -6.87 -12.69
N THR A 490 -13.75 -7.79 -11.91
CA THR A 490 -14.16 -9.19 -11.88
C THR A 490 -14.25 -9.67 -10.45
N VAL A 491 -15.15 -10.61 -10.20
CA VAL A 491 -15.24 -11.31 -8.92
C VAL A 491 -15.16 -12.81 -9.15
N CYS A 492 -14.44 -13.48 -8.26
CA CYS A 492 -14.14 -14.90 -8.36
C CYS A 492 -14.44 -15.62 -7.06
N VAL A 493 -14.81 -16.90 -7.13
CA VAL A 493 -14.77 -17.79 -5.97
C VAL A 493 -14.11 -19.11 -6.34
N SER A 494 -13.52 -19.79 -5.35
CA SER A 494 -12.95 -21.11 -5.51
C SER A 494 -13.23 -21.95 -4.26
N ILE A 495 -14.24 -22.84 -4.33
CA ILE A 495 -14.83 -23.51 -3.16
C ILE A 495 -14.86 -25.02 -3.38
N ASN A 496 -14.43 -25.78 -2.37
CA ASN A 496 -14.50 -27.25 -2.41
C ASN A 496 -15.92 -27.76 -2.06
N GLU A 497 -16.36 -28.86 -2.67
CA GLU A 497 -17.71 -29.43 -2.49
C GLU A 497 -18.08 -29.82 -1.03
N TRP A 498 -17.07 -29.99 -0.17
CA TRP A 498 -17.20 -30.29 1.26
C TRP A 498 -16.51 -29.24 2.16
N GLN A 499 -16.40 -28.01 1.66
CA GLN A 499 -15.83 -26.91 2.44
C GLN A 499 -16.74 -26.59 3.64
N PRO A 500 -16.21 -26.54 4.88
CA PRO A 500 -16.98 -26.13 6.03
C PRO A 500 -17.41 -24.67 5.87
N THR A 501 -18.64 -24.35 6.29
CA THR A 501 -19.11 -22.96 6.36
C THR A 501 -19.78 -22.69 7.70
N LEU A 502 -19.58 -21.48 8.21
CA LEU A 502 -19.99 -21.11 9.56
C LEU A 502 -21.52 -21.03 9.72
N MET A 503 -22.22 -20.66 8.65
CA MET A 503 -23.69 -20.61 8.61
C MET A 503 -24.31 -22.00 8.75
N ASN A 504 -23.73 -23.01 8.09
CA ASN A 504 -24.20 -24.38 8.15
C ASN A 504 -24.13 -24.92 9.58
N TRP A 505 -23.04 -24.60 10.29
CA TRP A 505 -22.86 -24.97 11.68
C TRP A 505 -23.91 -24.38 12.62
N GLN A 506 -24.16 -23.07 12.54
CA GLN A 506 -25.17 -22.43 13.41
C GLN A 506 -26.57 -23.02 13.20
N MET A 507 -26.94 -23.31 11.94
CA MET A 507 -28.22 -23.93 11.61
C MET A 507 -28.34 -25.37 12.10
N GLN A 508 -27.25 -26.14 12.08
CA GLN A 508 -27.22 -27.49 12.66
C GLN A 508 -27.24 -27.45 14.19
N ALA A 509 -26.43 -26.60 14.82
CA ALA A 509 -26.35 -26.46 16.27
C ALA A 509 -27.67 -25.97 16.90
N SER A 510 -28.45 -25.17 16.16
CA SER A 510 -29.81 -24.73 16.56
C SER A 510 -30.91 -25.76 16.29
N GLY A 511 -30.59 -26.95 15.76
CA GLY A 511 -31.58 -27.99 15.44
C GLY A 511 -32.49 -27.65 14.25
N LYS A 512 -32.23 -26.55 13.53
CA LYS A 512 -33.07 -26.12 12.39
C LYS A 512 -32.86 -26.99 11.14
N VAL A 513 -31.75 -27.73 11.06
CA VAL A 513 -31.42 -28.58 9.92
C VAL A 513 -30.74 -29.88 10.38
N ASN A 514 -31.30 -31.02 9.98
CA ASN A 514 -30.81 -32.35 10.37
C ASN A 514 -29.74 -32.92 9.42
N LYS A 515 -29.40 -32.24 8.33
CA LYS A 515 -28.39 -32.65 7.33
C LYS A 515 -27.35 -31.54 7.11
N PRO A 516 -26.08 -31.89 6.81
CA PRO A 516 -25.08 -30.90 6.40
C PRO A 516 -25.55 -30.13 5.17
N LEU A 517 -25.64 -28.81 5.32
CA LEU A 517 -25.91 -27.92 4.19
C LEU A 517 -24.68 -27.94 3.26
N ARG A 518 -24.93 -27.97 1.95
CA ARG A 518 -23.87 -27.86 0.93
C ARG A 518 -23.31 -26.43 0.93
N PRO A 519 -22.01 -26.24 0.65
CA PRO A 519 -21.45 -24.89 0.52
C PRO A 519 -22.09 -24.16 -0.66
N LYS A 520 -22.10 -22.82 -0.61
CA LYS A 520 -22.61 -21.97 -1.68
C LYS A 520 -21.53 -21.00 -2.16
N ALA A 521 -21.43 -20.84 -3.47
CA ALA A 521 -20.67 -19.79 -4.13
C ALA A 521 -21.45 -18.48 -4.08
N HIS A 522 -20.97 -17.53 -3.30
CA HIS A 522 -21.54 -16.18 -3.20
C HIS A 522 -20.74 -15.21 -4.07
N LEU A 523 -21.40 -14.56 -5.03
CA LEU A 523 -20.79 -13.58 -5.93
C LEU A 523 -21.57 -12.26 -5.83
N SER A 524 -20.85 -11.16 -5.65
CA SER A 524 -21.40 -9.81 -5.52
C SER A 524 -20.52 -8.81 -6.25
N CYS A 525 -21.10 -8.03 -7.16
CA CYS A 525 -20.42 -6.88 -7.77
C CYS A 525 -20.44 -5.66 -6.84
N GLY A 526 -19.66 -4.63 -7.20
CA GLY A 526 -19.61 -3.36 -6.46
C GLY A 526 -20.96 -2.61 -6.48
N PRO A 527 -21.11 -1.57 -5.63
CA PRO A 527 -22.32 -0.74 -5.60
C PRO A 527 -22.65 -0.18 -6.99
N GLY A 528 -23.89 -0.32 -7.43
CA GLY A 528 -24.34 0.16 -8.74
C GLY A 528 -23.97 -0.72 -9.94
N GLN A 529 -23.12 -1.74 -9.77
CA GLN A 529 -22.73 -2.66 -10.84
C GLN A 529 -23.62 -3.91 -10.85
N LYS A 530 -23.69 -4.58 -11.99
CA LYS A 530 -24.30 -5.91 -12.14
C LYS A 530 -23.30 -6.89 -12.73
N ILE A 531 -23.54 -8.18 -12.52
CA ILE A 531 -22.81 -9.24 -13.20
C ILE A 531 -23.25 -9.22 -14.66
N SER A 532 -22.35 -8.89 -15.58
CA SER A 532 -22.64 -8.78 -17.01
C SER A 532 -22.38 -10.06 -17.78
N SER A 533 -21.38 -10.83 -17.38
CA SER A 533 -21.05 -12.10 -18.04
C SER A 533 -20.27 -13.05 -17.12
N VAL A 534 -20.31 -14.34 -17.46
CA VAL A 534 -19.47 -15.37 -16.86
C VAL A 534 -18.21 -15.49 -17.70
N LYS A 535 -17.05 -15.18 -17.12
CA LYS A 535 -15.75 -15.27 -17.80
C LYS A 535 -15.18 -16.68 -17.73
N PHE A 536 -15.37 -17.36 -16.59
CA PHE A 536 -14.93 -18.73 -16.38
C PHE A 536 -15.85 -19.44 -15.39
N ALA A 537 -16.15 -20.72 -15.60
CA ALA A 537 -16.80 -21.57 -14.61
C ALA A 537 -16.41 -23.04 -14.81
N SER A 538 -15.95 -23.70 -13.75
CA SER A 538 -15.63 -25.13 -13.79
C SER A 538 -15.86 -25.79 -12.43
N PHE A 539 -16.68 -26.83 -12.42
CA PHE A 539 -16.85 -27.76 -11.31
C PHE A 539 -16.14 -29.08 -11.65
N GLY A 540 -15.15 -29.45 -10.84
CA GLY A 540 -14.30 -30.62 -11.11
C GLY A 540 -12.91 -30.40 -10.50
N THR A 541 -11.87 -30.38 -11.32
CA THR A 541 -10.48 -30.14 -10.87
C THR A 541 -9.86 -28.90 -11.52
N PRO A 542 -10.49 -27.71 -11.46
CA PRO A 542 -9.95 -26.49 -12.06
C PRO A 542 -8.59 -26.09 -11.48
N GLN A 543 -7.78 -25.45 -12.31
CA GLN A 543 -6.44 -24.98 -11.96
C GLN A 543 -6.35 -23.45 -12.08
N GLY A 544 -5.29 -22.87 -11.52
CA GLY A 544 -5.04 -21.42 -11.56
C GLY A 544 -5.72 -20.65 -10.43
N GLU A 545 -5.72 -19.34 -10.56
CA GLU A 545 -6.24 -18.38 -9.58
C GLU A 545 -7.16 -17.36 -10.26
N CYS A 546 -7.77 -16.48 -9.46
CA CYS A 546 -8.69 -15.47 -9.98
C CYS A 546 -8.00 -14.59 -11.05
N GLY A 547 -8.53 -14.57 -12.27
CA GLY A 547 -7.94 -13.91 -13.42
C GLY A 547 -7.16 -14.83 -14.37
N SER A 548 -6.82 -16.05 -13.95
CA SER A 548 -6.01 -17.01 -14.71
C SER A 548 -6.52 -18.46 -14.61
N PHE A 549 -7.78 -18.65 -14.19
CA PHE A 549 -8.38 -19.98 -14.07
C PHE A 549 -8.36 -20.74 -15.40
N ARG A 550 -8.19 -22.06 -15.28
CA ARG A 550 -8.21 -23.01 -16.40
C ARG A 550 -8.96 -24.26 -16.01
N GLU A 551 -9.61 -24.88 -16.99
CA GLU A 551 -10.19 -26.21 -16.80
C GLU A 551 -9.07 -27.22 -16.49
N GLY A 552 -9.37 -28.17 -15.61
CA GLY A 552 -8.49 -29.31 -15.38
C GLY A 552 -8.96 -30.54 -16.13
N SER A 553 -8.36 -31.68 -15.82
CA SER A 553 -8.71 -32.97 -16.43
C SER A 553 -10.13 -33.44 -16.13
N CYS A 554 -10.78 -32.89 -15.09
CA CYS A 554 -12.18 -33.13 -14.76
C CYS A 554 -12.97 -31.81 -14.78
N HIS A 555 -14.05 -31.78 -15.56
CA HIS A 555 -14.94 -30.63 -15.72
C HIS A 555 -16.38 -31.09 -15.98
N ALA A 556 -17.35 -30.50 -15.27
CA ALA A 556 -18.76 -30.74 -15.50
C ALA A 556 -19.30 -29.85 -16.63
N HIS A 557 -19.88 -30.46 -17.67
CA HIS A 557 -20.33 -29.77 -18.90
C HIS A 557 -21.35 -28.64 -18.69
N ARG A 558 -22.10 -28.60 -17.57
CA ARG A 558 -23.03 -27.50 -17.25
C ARG A 558 -22.49 -26.50 -16.23
N SER A 559 -21.17 -26.44 -16.05
CA SER A 559 -20.54 -25.51 -15.09
C SER A 559 -20.92 -24.05 -15.35
N TYR A 560 -21.02 -23.64 -16.61
CA TYR A 560 -21.38 -22.27 -17.01
C TYR A 560 -22.88 -21.97 -16.84
N ASP A 561 -23.75 -22.93 -17.19
CA ASP A 561 -25.21 -22.76 -17.23
C ASP A 561 -25.78 -22.27 -15.89
N ALA A 562 -25.30 -22.82 -14.78
CA ALA A 562 -25.78 -22.49 -13.43
C ALA A 562 -25.61 -21.00 -13.11
N PHE A 563 -24.48 -20.41 -13.52
CA PHE A 563 -24.16 -19.00 -13.30
C PHE A 563 -24.77 -18.10 -14.36
N GLN A 564 -24.80 -18.52 -15.62
CA GLN A 564 -25.48 -17.80 -16.70
C GLN A 564 -26.95 -17.52 -16.34
N ARG A 565 -27.65 -18.52 -15.82
CA ARG A 565 -29.08 -18.40 -15.47
C ARG A 565 -29.33 -17.63 -14.18
N THR A 566 -28.47 -17.79 -13.17
CA THR A 566 -28.74 -17.31 -11.81
C THR A 566 -28.07 -15.96 -11.51
N CYS A 567 -26.96 -15.64 -12.17
CA CYS A 567 -26.11 -14.53 -11.79
C CYS A 567 -26.12 -13.36 -12.78
N VAL A 568 -26.16 -13.63 -14.09
CA VAL A 568 -26.12 -12.56 -15.10
C VAL A 568 -27.34 -11.65 -14.94
N GLY A 569 -27.09 -10.34 -14.94
CA GLY A 569 -28.09 -9.29 -14.71
C GLY A 569 -28.37 -8.98 -13.24
N GLN A 570 -27.82 -9.76 -12.29
CA GLN A 570 -27.97 -9.53 -10.85
C GLN A 570 -26.75 -8.82 -10.27
N ASN A 571 -26.93 -8.02 -9.22
CA ASN A 571 -25.81 -7.47 -8.45
C ASN A 571 -25.18 -8.54 -7.53
N PHE A 572 -26.01 -9.45 -7.03
CA PHE A 572 -25.63 -10.54 -6.14
C PHE A 572 -26.31 -11.84 -6.57
N CYS A 573 -25.59 -12.95 -6.49
CA CYS A 573 -26.16 -14.28 -6.65
C CYS A 573 -25.48 -15.30 -5.73
N ALA A 574 -26.16 -16.43 -5.52
CA ALA A 574 -25.59 -17.57 -4.82
C ALA A 574 -25.92 -18.88 -5.53
N VAL A 575 -24.92 -19.71 -5.79
CA VAL A 575 -25.07 -21.03 -6.42
C VAL A 575 -24.59 -22.12 -5.47
N THR A 576 -25.42 -23.15 -5.25
CA THR A 576 -25.04 -24.29 -4.40
C THR A 576 -23.95 -25.12 -5.08
N VAL A 577 -22.90 -25.46 -4.32
CA VAL A 577 -21.82 -26.32 -4.80
C VAL A 577 -22.23 -27.78 -4.62
N ALA A 578 -22.93 -28.31 -5.62
CA ALA A 578 -23.39 -29.70 -5.63
C ALA A 578 -23.42 -30.26 -7.07
N PRO A 579 -23.11 -31.55 -7.30
CA PRO A 579 -23.05 -32.14 -8.63
C PRO A 579 -24.32 -31.92 -9.47
N GLU A 580 -25.50 -31.96 -8.84
CA GLU A 580 -26.79 -31.83 -9.52
C GLU A 580 -26.97 -30.45 -10.17
N MET A 581 -26.32 -29.42 -9.64
CA MET A 581 -26.32 -28.06 -10.21
C MET A 581 -25.53 -27.96 -11.51
N PHE A 582 -24.58 -28.87 -11.74
CA PHE A 582 -23.60 -28.80 -12.83
C PHE A 582 -23.72 -29.96 -13.82
N GLY A 583 -24.83 -30.71 -13.79
CA GLY A 583 -25.10 -31.79 -14.73
C GLY A 583 -24.57 -33.16 -14.30
N GLY A 584 -24.27 -33.36 -13.01
CA GLY A 584 -23.84 -34.63 -12.44
C GLY A 584 -22.42 -34.59 -11.86
N ASP A 585 -21.95 -35.73 -11.37
CA ASP A 585 -20.58 -35.90 -10.88
C ASP A 585 -19.63 -36.14 -12.08
N PRO A 586 -18.74 -35.19 -12.41
CA PRO A 586 -17.84 -35.31 -13.55
C PRO A 586 -16.66 -36.27 -13.30
N CYS A 587 -16.34 -36.59 -12.05
CA CYS A 587 -15.23 -37.48 -11.68
C CYS A 587 -15.46 -38.12 -10.31
N PRO A 588 -16.09 -39.31 -10.25
CA PRO A 588 -16.30 -40.04 -9.01
C PRO A 588 -15.00 -40.27 -8.23
N ASN A 589 -15.07 -40.28 -6.90
CA ASN A 589 -13.94 -40.47 -5.97
C ASN A 589 -12.84 -39.40 -6.01
N VAL A 590 -13.00 -38.35 -6.83
CA VAL A 590 -12.14 -37.17 -6.82
C VAL A 590 -12.85 -36.05 -6.04
N MET A 591 -12.13 -35.35 -5.17
CA MET A 591 -12.67 -34.17 -4.48
C MET A 591 -12.85 -33.03 -5.48
N LYS A 592 -14.09 -32.56 -5.65
CA LYS A 592 -14.38 -31.49 -6.60
C LYS A 592 -14.22 -30.11 -5.98
N LYS A 593 -13.78 -29.19 -6.83
CA LYS A 593 -13.70 -27.76 -6.56
C LYS A 593 -14.49 -27.02 -7.62
N LEU A 594 -15.29 -26.06 -7.18
CA LEU A 594 -15.94 -25.07 -8.04
C LEU A 594 -15.05 -23.84 -8.13
N SER A 595 -14.62 -23.46 -9.33
CA SER A 595 -13.99 -22.16 -9.60
C SER A 595 -14.81 -21.41 -10.62
N VAL A 596 -15.13 -20.15 -10.32
CA VAL A 596 -15.92 -19.27 -11.21
C VAL A 596 -15.36 -17.86 -11.14
N GLU A 597 -15.37 -17.17 -12.27
CA GLU A 597 -15.02 -15.76 -12.45
C GLU A 597 -16.11 -15.09 -13.29
N VAL A 598 -16.64 -13.98 -12.79
CA VAL A 598 -17.67 -13.19 -13.48
C VAL A 598 -17.23 -11.74 -13.62
N VAL A 599 -17.71 -11.07 -14.67
CA VAL A 599 -17.42 -9.67 -14.98
C VAL A 599 -18.47 -8.76 -14.36
N CYS A 600 -18.02 -7.65 -13.77
CA CYS A 600 -18.85 -6.61 -13.19
C CYS A 600 -18.83 -5.34 -14.06
N SER A 601 -20.02 -4.83 -14.37
CA SER A 601 -20.19 -3.58 -15.13
C SER A 601 -21.32 -2.72 -14.58
#